data_AF-A0A850DJ30-F1
#
_entry.id   AF-A0A850DJ30-F1
#
_cell.length_a   1.000
_cell.length_b   1.000
_cell.length_c   1.000
_cell.angle_alpha   90.00
_cell.angle_beta   90.00
_cell.angle_gamma   90.00
#
_symmetry.space_group_name_H-M   'P 1'
#
loop_
_entity.id
_entity.type
_entity.pdbx_description
1 polymer ?
#
loop_
_entity_poly.entity_id
_entity_poly.type
_entity_poly.pdbx_seq_one_letter_code
_entity_poly.pdbx_strand_id
1 'polypeptide(L)'
;MTDIVATTPAIRTYGDANAALAAQVAAAGATDQAATLAVAVPIFGLIGADFLAAFATAQANHFTSVNELAAVHAATALTAHQVAAEYEAAEAVSGAGFDSIERRR
;
A
#
# COMPACT_ATOMS: atom_id res chain seq x y z
N MET A 1 -17.24 -27.51 12.05
CA MET A 1 -17.06 -26.15 11.51
C MET A 1 -16.14 -25.45 12.47
N THR A 2 -14.98 -24.98 12.03
CA THR A 2 -14.11 -24.15 12.88
C THR A 2 -14.62 -22.72 12.77
N ASP A 3 -14.90 -22.05 13.89
CA ASP A 3 -15.40 -20.68 13.86
C ASP A 3 -14.36 -19.74 13.23
N ILE A 4 -14.78 -18.98 12.22
CA ILE A 4 -13.98 -17.93 11.60
C ILE A 4 -14.31 -16.63 12.36
N VAL A 5 -13.33 -16.07 13.06
CA VAL A 5 -13.49 -14.83 13.84
C VAL A 5 -12.54 -13.76 13.32
N ALA A 6 -13.08 -12.57 13.07
CA ALA A 6 -12.28 -11.39 12.73
C ALA A 6 -11.53 -10.91 13.98
N THR A 7 -10.20 -10.84 13.89
CA THR A 7 -9.35 -10.34 14.97
C THR A 7 -8.90 -8.93 14.64
N THR A 8 -9.64 -7.92 15.12
CA THR A 8 -9.36 -6.51 14.79
C THR A 8 -7.94 -6.06 15.13
N PRO A 9 -7.25 -6.54 16.18
CA PRO A 9 -5.84 -6.22 16.39
C PRO A 9 -4.94 -6.76 15.28
N ALA A 10 -5.19 -7.97 14.79
CA ALA A 10 -4.40 -8.56 13.69
C ALA A 10 -4.64 -7.82 12.37
N ILE A 11 -5.88 -7.39 12.11
CA ILE A 11 -6.23 -6.56 10.95
C ILE A 11 -5.46 -5.23 11.00
N ARG A 12 -5.37 -4.58 12.18
CA ARG A 12 -4.55 -3.36 12.35
C ARG A 12 -3.07 -3.62 12.11
N THR A 13 -2.51 -4.68 12.66
CA THR A 13 -1.11 -5.07 12.41
C THR A 13 -0.84 -5.29 10.92
N TYR A 14 -1.78 -5.91 10.20
CA TYR A 14 -1.71 -6.03 8.73
C TYR A 14 -1.74 -4.66 8.04
N GLY A 15 -2.58 -3.73 8.53
CA GLY A 15 -2.59 -2.34 8.08
C GLY A 15 -1.26 -1.64 8.30
N ASP A 16 -0.68 -1.75 9.48
CA ASP A 16 0.62 -1.15 9.84
C ASP A 16 1.77 -1.69 8.97
N ALA A 17 1.75 -3.00 8.69
CA ALA A 17 2.72 -3.61 7.77
C ALA A 17 2.59 -3.03 6.36
N ASN A 18 1.37 -2.84 5.86
CA ASN A 18 1.15 -2.21 4.55
C ASN A 18 1.55 -0.73 4.55
N ALA A 19 1.33 0.02 5.63
CA ALA A 19 1.80 1.39 5.74
C ALA A 19 3.34 1.47 5.67
N ALA A 20 4.03 0.56 6.35
CA ALA A 20 5.49 0.47 6.29
C ALA A 20 5.98 0.11 4.87
N LEU A 21 5.32 -0.85 4.20
CA LEU A 21 5.62 -1.20 2.81
C LEU A 21 5.39 -0.02 1.86
N ALA A 22 4.27 0.70 2.00
CA ALA A 22 3.98 1.88 1.20
C ALA A 22 5.10 2.92 1.30
N ALA A 23 5.58 3.21 2.52
CA ALA A 23 6.68 4.14 2.74
C ALA A 23 8.00 3.66 2.11
N GLN A 24 8.33 2.38 2.26
CA GLN A 24 9.55 1.80 1.69
C GLN A 24 9.53 1.79 0.15
N VAL A 25 8.40 1.40 -0.45
CA VAL A 25 8.23 1.37 -1.91
C VAL A 25 8.23 2.79 -2.49
N ALA A 26 7.56 3.74 -1.84
CA ALA A 26 7.60 5.15 -2.26
C ALA A 26 9.02 5.72 -2.19
N ALA A 27 9.78 5.38 -1.14
CA ALA A 27 11.18 5.79 -1.04
C ALA A 27 12.05 5.17 -2.15
N ALA A 28 11.80 3.91 -2.53
CA ALA A 28 12.48 3.29 -3.67
C ALA A 28 12.13 3.95 -5.02
N GLY A 29 10.89 4.47 -5.15
CA GLY A 29 10.44 5.22 -6.32
C GLY A 29 10.98 6.65 -6.40
N ALA A 30 11.52 7.20 -5.30
CA ALA A 30 12.06 8.55 -5.24
C ALA A 30 13.48 8.63 -5.84
N THR A 31 13.57 8.58 -7.16
CA THR A 31 14.84 8.64 -7.91
C THR A 31 14.88 9.87 -8.82
N ASP A 32 16.05 10.53 -8.90
CA ASP A 32 16.32 11.52 -9.94
C ASP A 32 16.62 10.82 -11.27
N GLN A 33 15.58 10.63 -12.07
CA GLN A 33 15.69 9.98 -13.37
C GLN A 33 16.66 10.72 -14.33
N ALA A 34 16.75 12.05 -14.23
CA ALA A 34 17.63 12.84 -15.08
C ALA A 34 19.10 12.60 -14.70
N ALA A 35 19.41 12.53 -13.40
CA ALA A 35 20.75 12.15 -12.93
C ALA A 35 21.10 10.71 -13.35
N THR A 36 20.17 9.76 -13.24
CA THR A 36 20.39 8.37 -13.70
C THR A 36 20.68 8.30 -15.19
N LEU A 37 19.94 9.05 -16.02
CA LEU A 37 20.17 9.09 -17.46
C LEU A 37 21.48 9.80 -17.82
N ALA A 38 21.85 10.87 -17.12
CA ALA A 38 23.09 11.62 -17.37
C ALA A 38 24.34 10.74 -17.20
N VAL A 39 24.32 9.79 -16.25
CA VAL A 39 25.40 8.81 -16.07
C VAL A 39 25.42 7.76 -17.19
N ALA A 40 24.27 7.44 -17.77
CA ALA A 40 24.16 6.45 -18.86
C ALA A 40 24.60 7.00 -20.23
N VAL A 41 24.42 8.30 -20.49
CA VAL A 41 24.78 8.96 -21.77
C VAL A 41 26.22 8.66 -22.24
N PRO A 42 27.28 8.86 -21.44
CA PRO A 42 28.65 8.61 -21.90
C PRO A 42 28.97 7.11 -22.11
N ILE A 43 28.23 6.20 -21.46
CA ILE A 43 28.44 4.74 -21.60
C ILE A 43 27.99 4.27 -22.98
N PHE A 44 26.84 4.77 -23.44
CA PHE A 44 26.22 4.34 -24.70
C PHE A 44 26.63 5.20 -25.90
N GLY A 45 27.15 6.41 -25.66
CA GLY A 45 27.60 7.32 -26.71
C GLY A 45 26.51 7.63 -27.74
N LEU A 46 26.91 8.10 -28.93
CA LEU A 46 25.98 8.48 -30.00
C LEU A 46 25.27 7.28 -30.65
N ILE A 47 25.91 6.11 -30.67
CA ILE A 47 25.36 4.90 -31.31
C ILE A 47 24.20 4.34 -30.48
N GLY A 48 24.25 4.48 -29.16
CA GLY A 48 23.20 4.01 -28.27
C GLY A 48 22.09 5.03 -27.99
N ALA A 49 21.95 6.09 -28.79
CA ALA A 49 20.93 7.13 -28.58
C ALA A 49 19.50 6.57 -28.58
N ASP A 50 19.18 5.68 -29.51
CA ASP A 50 17.85 5.03 -29.57
C ASP A 50 17.61 4.12 -28.37
N PHE A 51 18.66 3.43 -27.91
CA PHE A 51 18.61 2.63 -26.69
C PHE A 51 18.36 3.52 -25.46
N LEU A 52 19.07 4.65 -25.34
CA LEU A 52 18.90 5.61 -24.24
C LEU A 52 17.47 6.18 -24.21
N ALA A 53 16.87 6.47 -25.38
CA ALA A 53 15.49 6.94 -25.47
C ALA A 53 14.48 5.87 -25.00
N ALA A 54 14.66 4.62 -25.44
CA ALA A 54 13.84 3.50 -24.99
C ALA A 54 14.01 3.24 -23.48
N PHE A 55 15.25 3.29 -22.98
CA PHE A 55 15.57 3.12 -21.57
C PHE A 55 14.98 4.23 -20.69
N ALA A 56 15.00 5.48 -21.16
CA ALA A 56 14.36 6.60 -20.47
C ALA A 56 12.85 6.37 -20.32
N THR A 57 12.17 5.96 -21.40
CA THR A 57 10.74 5.60 -21.35
C THR A 57 10.48 4.44 -20.39
N ALA A 58 11.31 3.40 -20.45
CA ALA A 58 11.18 2.25 -19.56
C ALA A 58 11.36 2.62 -18.08
N GLN A 59 12.33 3.48 -17.75
CA GLN A 59 12.51 3.98 -16.38
C GLN A 59 11.32 4.82 -15.92
N ALA A 60 10.77 5.68 -16.78
CA ALA A 60 9.61 6.49 -16.42
C ALA A 60 8.40 5.60 -16.08
N ASN A 61 8.16 4.57 -16.90
CA ASN A 61 7.13 3.58 -16.63
C ASN A 61 7.41 2.80 -15.35
N HIS A 62 8.66 2.38 -15.12
CA HIS A 62 9.06 1.67 -13.91
C HIS A 62 8.76 2.48 -12.64
N PHE A 63 9.21 3.74 -12.57
CA PHE A 63 8.97 4.60 -11.40
C PHE A 63 7.48 4.91 -11.21
N THR A 64 6.73 5.05 -12.31
CA THR A 64 5.27 5.19 -12.24
C THR A 64 4.64 3.97 -11.58
N SER A 65 4.96 2.77 -12.04
CA SER A 65 4.45 1.52 -11.46
C SER A 65 4.89 1.29 -10.02
N VAL A 66 6.11 1.68 -9.65
CA VAL A 66 6.58 1.62 -8.25
C VAL A 66 5.73 2.54 -7.35
N ASN A 67 5.43 3.76 -7.81
CA ASN A 67 4.57 4.68 -7.06
C ASN A 67 3.12 4.21 -6.98
N GLU A 68 2.58 3.59 -8.04
CA GLU A 68 1.27 2.94 -8.01
C GLU A 68 1.23 1.81 -6.98
N LEU A 69 2.28 0.98 -6.90
CA LEU A 69 2.39 -0.07 -5.90
C LEU A 69 2.42 0.48 -4.46
N ALA A 70 3.16 1.58 -4.24
CA ALA A 70 3.14 2.28 -2.95
C ALA A 70 1.74 2.78 -2.59
N ALA A 71 1.00 3.34 -3.57
CA ALA A 71 -0.36 3.81 -3.37
C ALA A 71 -1.33 2.66 -3.02
N VAL A 72 -1.18 1.49 -3.65
CA VAL A 72 -1.96 0.29 -3.31
C VAL A 72 -1.73 -0.12 -1.86
N HIS A 73 -0.47 -0.21 -1.42
CA HIS A 73 -0.17 -0.54 -0.02
C HIS A 73 -0.73 0.51 0.96
N ALA A 74 -0.65 1.80 0.63
CA ALA A 74 -1.23 2.86 1.46
C ALA A 74 -2.77 2.72 1.56
N ALA A 75 -3.44 2.42 0.44
CA ALA A 75 -4.88 2.19 0.42
C ALA A 75 -5.26 0.93 1.21
N THR A 76 -4.49 -0.16 1.09
CA THR A 76 -4.69 -1.38 1.89
C THR A 76 -4.55 -1.10 3.39
N ALA A 77 -3.56 -0.30 3.78
CA ALA A 77 -3.37 0.11 5.17
C ALA A 77 -4.58 0.88 5.70
N LEU A 78 -5.04 1.89 4.95
CA LEU A 78 -6.21 2.69 5.32
C LEU A 78 -7.46 1.80 5.48
N THR A 79 -7.76 0.97 4.48
CA THR A 79 -8.94 0.10 4.49
C THR A 79 -8.89 -0.91 5.64
N ALA A 80 -7.72 -1.47 5.95
CA ALA A 80 -7.57 -2.39 7.08
C ALA A 80 -7.93 -1.71 8.42
N HIS A 81 -7.45 -0.49 8.64
CA HIS A 81 -7.78 0.28 9.85
C HIS A 81 -9.26 0.67 9.90
N GLN A 82 -9.85 1.06 8.77
CA GLN A 82 -11.29 1.37 8.68
C GLN A 82 -12.15 0.14 9.01
N VAL A 83 -11.88 -1.01 8.39
CA VAL A 83 -12.63 -2.24 8.62
C VAL A 83 -12.51 -2.71 10.07
N ALA A 84 -11.32 -2.59 10.68
CA ALA A 84 -11.15 -2.94 12.09
C ALA A 84 -12.01 -2.07 13.02
N ALA A 85 -12.13 -0.77 12.74
CA ALA A 85 -12.98 0.15 13.49
C ALA A 85 -14.47 -0.14 13.27
N GLU A 86 -14.87 -0.42 12.03
CA GLU A 86 -16.25 -0.79 11.69
C GLU A 86 -16.68 -2.09 12.39
N TYR A 87 -15.79 -3.09 12.46
CA TYR A 87 -16.06 -4.34 13.18
C TYR A 87 -16.32 -4.12 14.67
N GLU A 88 -15.49 -3.33 15.33
CA GLU A 88 -15.66 -3.00 16.76
C GLU A 88 -16.94 -2.20 17.02
N ALA A 89 -17.28 -1.26 16.13
CA ALA A 89 -18.52 -0.51 16.23
C ALA A 89 -19.75 -1.42 16.08
N ALA A 90 -19.73 -2.34 15.12
CA ALA A 90 -20.81 -3.31 14.91
C ALA A 90 -20.98 -4.25 16.11
N GLU A 91 -19.87 -4.71 16.69
CA GLU A 91 -19.88 -5.56 17.89
C GLU A 91 -20.48 -4.82 19.10
N ALA A 92 -20.07 -3.57 19.33
CA ALA A 92 -20.58 -2.75 20.42
C ALA A 92 -22.11 -2.51 20.31
N VAL A 93 -22.60 -2.23 19.09
CA VAL A 93 -24.03 -2.05 18.82
C VAL A 93 -24.79 -3.36 19.09
N SER A 94 -24.26 -4.49 18.64
CA SER A 94 -24.87 -5.81 18.83
C SER A 94 -24.93 -6.17 20.32
N GLY A 95 -23.84 -6.01 21.05
CA GLY A 95 -23.76 -6.24 22.49
C GLY A 95 -24.78 -5.41 23.27
N ALA A 96 -24.86 -4.10 22.99
CA ALA A 96 -25.86 -3.23 23.62
C ALA A 96 -27.31 -3.66 23.31
N GLY A 97 -27.54 -4.17 22.09
CA GLY A 97 -28.82 -4.77 21.69
C GLY A 97 -29.18 -5.98 22.54
N PHE A 98 -28.23 -6.91 22.75
CA PHE A 98 -28.45 -8.12 23.56
C PHE A 98 -28.70 -7.79 25.04
N ASP A 99 -27.89 -6.90 25.64
CA ASP A 99 -28.08 -6.42 27.01
C ASP A 99 -29.48 -5.81 27.22
N SER A 100 -29.99 -5.08 26.21
CA SER A 100 -31.33 -4.48 26.27
C SER A 100 -32.45 -5.52 26.28
N ILE A 101 -32.23 -6.69 25.67
CA ILE A 101 -33.19 -7.79 25.65
C ILE A 101 -33.12 -8.56 26.97
N GLU A 102 -31.92 -8.83 27.48
CA GLU A 102 -31.72 -9.50 28.76
C GLU A 102 -32.39 -8.73 29.91
N ARG A 103 -32.19 -7.41 29.97
CA ARG A 103 -32.84 -6.55 30.99
C ARG A 103 -34.37 -6.47 30.90
N ARG A 104 -34.99 -6.96 29.82
CA ARG A 104 -36.45 -6.97 29.62
C ARG A 104 -37.10 -8.32 29.97
N ARG A 105 -36.31 -9.35 30.27
CA ARG A 105 -36.79 -10.65 30.78
C ARG A 105 -36.75 -10.69 32.30
#